data_AF-A0A7C5S538-F1
#
_entry.id   AF-A0A7C5S538-F1
#
_cell.length_a   1.000
_cell.length_b   1.000
_cell.length_c   1.000
_cell.angle_alpha   90.00
_cell.angle_beta   90.00
_cell.angle_gamma   90.00
#
_symmetry.space_group_name_H-M   'P 1'
#
loop_
_entity.id
_entity.type
_entity.pdbx_description
1 polymer ?
#
loop_
_entity_poly.entity_id
_entity_poly.type
_entity_poly.pdbx_seq_one_letter_code
_entity_poly.pdbx_strand_id
1 'polypeptide(L)' 'MPVLLPKKYYCWGCAGITGAYLFYHPQTETFMVVNFNDIAYTSKAFVFLLRKVVRELLKMK' A
#
# COMPACT_ATOMS: atom_id res chain seq x y z
N MET A 1 9.67 2.34 -13.81
CA MET A 1 9.65 1.30 -12.75
C MET A 1 10.57 1.76 -11.62
N PRO A 2 10.11 1.87 -10.37
CA PRO A 2 10.99 2.24 -9.26
C PRO A 2 12.04 1.14 -9.08
N VAL A 3 13.30 1.45 -9.37
CA VAL A 3 14.40 0.46 -9.46
C VAL A 3 14.66 -0.26 -8.13
N LEU A 4 14.29 0.36 -7.01
CA LEU A 4 14.54 -0.14 -5.65
C LEU A 4 13.40 -1.00 -5.08
N LEU A 5 12.19 -0.97 -5.67
CA LEU A 5 11.04 -1.66 -5.09
C LEU A 5 10.98 -3.11 -5.59
N PRO A 6 11.01 -4.14 -4.71
CA PRO A 6 10.84 -5.52 -5.14
C PRO A 6 9.51 -5.72 -5.87
N LYS A 7 9.49 -6.54 -6.93
CA LYS A 7 8.28 -6.78 -7.74
C LYS A 7 7.07 -7.22 -6.93
N LYS A 8 7.28 -7.98 -5.85
CA LYS A 8 6.22 -8.45 -4.93
C LYS A 8 5.54 -7.35 -4.10
N TYR A 9 6.11 -6.15 -4.06
CA TYR A 9 5.53 -4.98 -3.38
C TYR A 9 4.99 -3.95 -4.37
N TYR A 10 4.97 -4.30 -5.66
CA TYR A 10 4.52 -3.39 -6.69
C TYR A 10 3.01 -3.14 -6.55
N CYS A 11 2.66 -1.93 -6.13
CA CYS A 11 1.30 -1.44 -6.06
C CYS A 11 1.19 -0.13 -6.84
N TRP A 12 0.02 0.16 -7.39
CA TRP A 12 -0.27 1.45 -8.04
C TRP A 12 -1.62 1.98 -7.58
N GLY A 13 -1.78 3.30 -7.59
CA GLY A 13 -3.00 3.94 -7.08
C GLY A 13 -2.75 5.39 -6.68
N CYS A 14 -3.62 5.91 -5.81
CA CYS A 14 -3.63 7.31 -5.39
C CYS A 14 -3.38 7.44 -3.89
N ALA A 15 -2.49 8.36 -3.52
CA ALA A 15 -2.33 8.84 -2.15
C ALA A 15 -3.07 10.19 -2.02
N GLY A 16 -4.15 10.19 -1.25
CA GLY A 16 -4.87 11.40 -0.90
C GLY A 16 -4.10 12.26 0.10
N ILE A 17 -4.45 13.54 0.13
CA ILE A 17 -3.74 14.56 0.92
C ILE A 17 -4.05 14.41 2.42
N THR A 18 -5.26 13.98 2.76
CA THR A 18 -5.77 13.91 4.14
C THR A 18 -5.60 12.54 4.81
N GLY A 19 -4.66 11.71 4.33
CA GLY A 19 -4.43 10.38 4.91
C GLY A 19 -5.37 9.29 4.39
N ALA A 20 -6.10 9.54 3.30
CA ALA A 20 -6.84 8.54 2.54
C ALA A 20 -5.97 7.96 1.41
N TYR A 21 -5.99 6.65 1.20
CA TYR A 21 -5.16 5.94 0.24
C TYR A 21 -5.98 4.89 -0.50
N LEU A 22 -5.74 4.80 -1.81
CA LEU A 22 -6.26 3.76 -2.68
C LEU A 22 -5.10 3.11 -3.41
N PHE A 23 -4.86 1.82 -3.19
CA PHE A 23 -3.83 1.07 -3.89
C PHE A 23 -4.38 -0.23 -4.46
N TYR A 24 -3.96 -0.58 -5.66
CA TYR A 24 -4.18 -1.88 -6.25
C TYR A 24 -2.87 -2.66 -6.30
N HIS A 25 -2.94 -3.92 -5.87
CA HIS A 25 -1.83 -4.86 -5.91
C HIS A 25 -2.09 -5.93 -6.98
N PRO A 26 -1.38 -5.90 -8.13
CA PRO A 26 -1.66 -6.79 -9.26
C PRO A 26 -1.46 -8.27 -8.95
N GLN A 27 -0.47 -8.61 -8.12
CA GLN A 27 -0.14 -10.02 -7.88
C GLN A 27 -1.21 -10.75 -7.06
N THR A 28 -1.93 -10.05 -6.17
CA THR A 28 -3.03 -10.62 -5.37
C THR A 28 -4.40 -10.14 -5.86
N GLU A 29 -4.44 -9.37 -6.96
CA GLU A 29 -5.66 -8.77 -7.52
C GLU A 29 -6.52 -8.06 -6.47
N THR A 30 -5.86 -7.41 -5.51
CA THR A 30 -6.52 -6.82 -4.34
C THR A 30 -6.53 -5.30 -4.41
N PHE A 31 -7.69 -4.71 -4.13
CA PHE A 31 -7.83 -3.28 -3.87
C PHE A 31 -7.73 -3.00 -2.38
N MET A 32 -6.89 -2.05 -2.00
CA MET A 32 -6.68 -1.58 -0.64
C MET A 32 -7.19 -0.14 -0.56
N VAL A 33 -8.27 0.06 0.18
CA VAL A 33 -8.83 1.38 0.51
C VAL A 33 -8.55 1.61 1.99
N VAL A 34 -7.76 2.62 2.33
CA VAL A 34 -7.32 2.86 3.71
C VAL A 34 -7.40 4.33 4.05
N ASN A 35 -7.81 4.66 5.29
CA ASN A 35 -7.80 6.01 5.81
C ASN A 35 -7.18 6.01 7.21
N PHE A 36 -6.18 6.87 7.44
CA PHE A 36 -5.52 7.05 8.74
C PHE A 36 -6.01 8.29 9.50
N ASN A 37 -6.92 9.07 8.91
CA ASN A 37 -7.58 10.26 9.46
C ASN A 37 -6.63 11.39 9.93
N ASP A 38 -5.33 11.24 9.66
CA ASP A 38 -4.31 12.20 10.07
C ASP A 38 -3.14 12.18 9.07
N ILE A 39 -2.83 13.38 8.57
CA ILE A 39 -1.80 13.66 7.56
C ILE A 39 -0.39 13.34 8.08
N ALA A 40 -0.16 13.48 9.39
CA ALA A 40 1.14 13.22 10.01
C ALA A 40 1.60 11.77 9.82
N TYR A 41 0.69 10.85 9.48
CA TYR A 41 1.00 9.45 9.29
C TYR A 41 1.37 9.06 7.87
N THR A 42 1.48 9.98 6.92
CA THR A 42 1.66 9.64 5.49
C THR A 42 2.76 8.61 5.22
N SER A 43 3.98 8.85 5.72
CA SER A 43 5.09 7.91 5.53
C SER A 43 4.90 6.60 6.30
N LYS A 44 4.32 6.66 7.52
CA LYS A 44 4.06 5.49 8.36
C LYS A 44 2.96 4.60 7.78
N ALA A 45 1.95 5.20 7.16
CA ALA A 45 0.85 4.56 6.46
C ALA A 45 1.38 3.70 5.30
N PHE A 46 2.25 4.26 4.46
CA PHE A 46 2.89 3.52 3.38
C PHE A 46 3.72 2.34 3.89
N VAL A 47 4.54 2.55 4.94
CA VAL A 47 5.33 1.47 5.54
C VAL A 47 4.43 0.37 6.10
N PHE A 48 3.34 0.74 6.78
CA PHE A 48 2.35 -0.20 7.31
C PHE A 48 1.67 -1.00 6.21
N LEU A 49 1.18 -0.33 5.16
CA LEU A 49 0.54 -0.94 3.99
C LEU A 49 1.47 -1.96 3.32
N LEU A 50 2.70 -1.58 3.00
CA LEU A 50 3.65 -2.45 2.31
C LEU A 50 4.15 -3.59 3.21
N ARG A 51 4.56 -3.31 4.45
CA ARG A 51 5.19 -4.32 5.32
C ARG A 51 4.19 -5.24 6.01
N LYS A 52 2.99 -4.76 6.33
CA LYS A 52 1.99 -5.54 7.06
C LYS A 52 0.91 -6.03 6.11
N VAL A 53 0.19 -5.13 5.44
CA VAL A 53 -0.97 -5.52 4.61
C VAL A 53 -0.54 -6.37 3.41
N VAL A 54 0.33 -5.85 2.54
CA VAL A 54 0.79 -6.58 1.34
C VAL A 54 1.51 -7.87 1.72
N ARG A 55 2.29 -7.86 2.81
CA ARG A 55 2.99 -9.07 3.27
C ARG A 55 2.03 -10.16 3.73
N GLU A 56 0.97 -9.84 4.45
CA GLU A 56 -0.02 -10.83 4.87
C GLU A 56 -0.88 -11.29 3.68
N LEU A 57 -1.25 -10.40 2.76
CA LEU A 57 -1.94 -10.77 1.51
C LEU A 57 -1.12 -11.78 0.68
N LEU A 58 0.20 -11.60 0.61
CA LEU A 58 1.09 -12.52 -0.09
C LEU A 58 1.23 -13.90 0.59
N LYS A 59 0.91 -14.02 1.88
CA LYS A 59 0.92 -15.31 2.60
C LYS A 59 -0.39 -16.07 2.48
N MET A 60 -1.50 -15.35 2.25
CA MET A 60 -2.84 -15.95 2.13
C MET A 60 -3.10 -16.53 0.74
N LYS A 61 -2.23 -16.22 -0.23
CA LYS A 61 -2.25 -16.79 -1.58
C LYS A 61 -1.33 -18.00 -1.66
#